data_AF-R8NJA0-F1
#
_entry.id   AF-R8NJA0-F1
#
_cell.length_a   1.000
_cell.length_b   1.000
_cell.length_c   1.000
_cell.angle_alpha   90.00
_cell.angle_beta   90.00
_cell.angle_gamma   90.00
#
_symmetry.space_group_name_H-M   'P 1'
#
loop_
_entity.id
_entity.type
_entity.pdbx_description
1 polymer ?
#
loop_
_entity_poly.entity_id
_entity_poly.type
_entity_poly.pdbx_seq_one_letter_code
_entity_poly.pdbx_strand_id
1 'polypeptide(L)' 'MENNIEQPILLFVDADDQGNIINSVAGESIVPNVNYGFLFEVNTWNIPINIDKYLVQEGKLTKKTEIIQDGSNSEVPQQ' A
#
# COMPACT_ATOMS: atom_id res chain seq x y z
N MET A 1 3.41 34.16 -6.77
CA MET A 1 3.61 32.96 -5.93
C MET A 1 3.12 31.80 -6.75
N GLU A 2 4.02 31.03 -7.35
CA GLU A 2 3.63 29.79 -8.02
C GLU A 2 3.19 28.83 -6.93
N ASN A 3 1.90 28.49 -6.92
CA ASN A 3 1.42 27.37 -6.14
C ASN A 3 2.06 26.13 -6.77
N ASN A 4 3.10 25.59 -6.15
CA ASN A 4 3.57 24.24 -6.44
C ASN A 4 2.47 23.29 -5.98
N ILE A 5 1.48 23.07 -6.84
CA ILE A 5 0.49 22.02 -6.68
C ILE A 5 1.26 20.73 -6.93
N GLU A 6 1.63 20.02 -5.86
CA GLU A 6 2.14 18.66 -5.97
C GLU A 6 1.07 17.84 -6.69
N GLN A 7 1.37 17.45 -7.93
CA GLN A 7 0.48 16.59 -8.71
C GLN A 7 0.40 15.23 -8.02
N PRO A 8 -0.79 14.62 -7.91
CA PRO A 8 -0.91 13.29 -7.36
C PRO A 8 -0.11 12.30 -8.19
N ILE A 9 0.56 11.37 -7.52
CA ILE A 9 1.27 10.27 -8.15
C ILE A 9 0.23 9.19 -8.46
N LEU A 10 0.13 8.80 -9.72
CA LEU A 10 -0.69 7.66 -10.12
C LEU A 10 0.02 6.36 -9.71
N LEU A 11 -0.70 5.45 -9.06
CA LEU A 11 -0.22 4.15 -8.61
C LEU A 11 -1.15 3.08 -9.18
N PHE A 12 -0.62 2.32 -10.13
CA PHE A 12 -1.27 1.17 -10.74
C PHE A 12 -0.91 -0.09 -9.97
N VAL A 13 -1.89 -0.92 -9.63
CA VAL A 13 -1.72 -2.08 -8.76
C VAL A 13 -2.42 -3.29 -9.36
N ASP A 14 -1.70 -4.42 -9.36
CA ASP A 14 -2.25 -5.76 -9.56
C ASP A 14 -2.21 -6.51 -8.22
N ALA A 15 -3.32 -7.16 -7.87
CA ALA A 15 -3.49 -7.83 -6.60
C ALA A 15 -4.14 -9.19 -6.79
N ASP A 16 -3.77 -10.16 -5.94
CA ASP A 16 -4.38 -11.49 -5.93
C ASP A 16 -5.80 -11.48 -5.32
N ASP A 17 -6.46 -12.64 -5.31
CA ASP A 17 -7.82 -12.81 -4.76
C ASP A 17 -7.91 -12.50 -3.25
N GLN A 18 -6.78 -12.43 -2.55
CA GLN A 18 -6.70 -12.05 -1.13
C GLN A 18 -6.38 -10.56 -0.94
N GLY A 19 -6.19 -9.82 -2.02
CA GLY A 19 -5.82 -8.40 -2.00
C GLY A 19 -4.33 -8.16 -1.84
N ASN A 20 -3.48 -9.19 -1.84
CA ASN A 20 -2.03 -8.98 -1.77
C ASN A 20 -1.54 -8.39 -3.09
N ILE A 21 -0.77 -7.31 -3.00
CA ILE A 21 -0.20 -6.65 -4.17
C ILE A 21 0.92 -7.52 -4.74
N ILE A 22 0.75 -7.99 -5.96
CA ILE A 22 1.74 -8.82 -6.69
C ILE A 22 2.57 -8.00 -7.67
N ASN A 23 2.01 -6.89 -8.17
CA ASN A 23 2.73 -5.95 -9.03
C ASN A 23 2.22 -4.52 -8.80
N SER A 24 3.10 -3.53 -8.93
CA SER A 24 2.73 -2.12 -8.82
C SER A 24 3.66 -1.22 -9.62
N VAL A 25 3.11 -0.19 -10.25
CA VAL A 25 3.87 0.83 -10.98
C VAL A 25 3.35 2.22 -10.60
N ALA A 26 4.26 3.15 -10.34
CA ALA A 26 3.92 4.51 -9.95
C ALA A 26 4.50 5.55 -10.92
N GLY A 27 3.77 6.63 -11.14
CA GLY A 27 4.13 7.72 -12.05
C GLY A 27 3.46 7.61 -13.42
N GLU A 28 4.11 8.21 -14.44
CA GLU A 28 3.52 8.39 -15.78
C GLU A 28 3.82 7.24 -16.76
N SER A 29 4.70 6.31 -16.39
CA SER A 29 5.12 5.22 -17.27
C SER A 29 4.23 4.00 -17.08
N ILE A 30 3.27 3.80 -17.98
CA ILE A 30 2.51 2.54 -18.05
C ILE A 30 3.40 1.49 -18.72
N VAL A 31 3.64 0.38 -18.02
CA VAL A 31 4.35 -0.77 -18.61
C VAL A 31 3.40 -1.49 -19.57
N PRO A 32 3.72 -1.61 -20.87
CA PRO A 32 2.86 -2.28 -21.84
C PRO A 32 2.75 -3.78 -21.51
N ASN A 33 1.59 -4.37 -21.85
CA ASN A 33 1.26 -5.79 -21.61
C ASN A 33 1.15 -6.19 -20.13
N VAL A 34 1.02 -5.22 -19.21
CA VAL A 34 0.66 -5.50 -17.81
C VAL A 34 -0.80 -5.12 -17.60
N ASN A 35 -1.57 -6.03 -17.01
CA ASN A 35 -2.94 -5.76 -16.59
C ASN A 35 -2.92 -5.32 -15.12
N TYR A 36 -3.35 -4.10 -14.83
CA TYR A 36 -3.48 -3.61 -13.47
C TYR A 36 -4.97 -3.62 -13.10
N GLY A 37 -5.31 -4.25 -11.98
CA GLY A 37 -6.70 -4.32 -11.50
C GLY A 37 -7.18 -3.04 -10.81
N PHE A 38 -6.26 -2.22 -10.30
CA PHE A 38 -6.59 -1.03 -9.50
C PHE A 38 -5.72 0.18 -9.88
N LEU A 39 -6.29 1.38 -9.73
CA LEU A 39 -5.62 2.66 -9.87
C LEU A 39 -5.89 3.51 -8.61
N PHE A 40 -4.82 4.02 -8.01
CA PHE A 40 -4.86 4.92 -6.86
C PHE A 40 -4.12 6.22 -7.15
N GLU A 41 -4.64 7.32 -6.62
CA GLU A 41 -3.93 8.61 -6.56
C GLU A 41 -3.30 8.74 -5.17
N VAL A 42 -1.98 8.93 -5.11
CA VAL A 42 -1.25 9.07 -3.86
C VAL A 42 -0.45 10.37 -3.84
N ASN A 43 -0.45 11.06 -2.70
CA ASN A 43 0.18 12.37 -2.59
C ASN A 43 1.68 12.31 -2.33
N THR A 44 2.23 11.13 -1.97
CA THR A 44 3.64 10.98 -1.61
C THR A 44 4.24 9.69 -2.15
N TRP A 45 5.53 9.73 -2.48
CA TRP A 45 6.31 8.55 -2.88
C TRP A 45 6.47 7.51 -1.76
N ASN A 46 6.11 7.83 -0.52
CA ASN A 46 6.21 6.90 0.59
C ASN A 46 5.35 5.64 0.38
N ILE A 47 4.19 5.77 -0.27
CA ILE A 47 3.31 4.62 -0.53
C ILE A 47 3.93 3.69 -1.59
N PRO A 48 4.28 4.14 -2.81
CA PRO A 48 4.94 3.28 -3.80
C PRO A 48 6.24 2.64 -3.29
N ILE A 49 7.05 3.37 -2.52
CA ILE A 49 8.32 2.85 -1.96
C ILE A 49 8.08 1.72 -0.94
N ASN A 50 6.97 1.77 -0.20
CA ASN A 50 6.64 0.80 0.84
C ASN A 50 5.41 -0.05 0.45
N ILE A 51 5.20 -0.31 -0.84
CA ILE A 51 4.00 -0.97 -1.35
C ILE A 51 3.79 -2.37 -0.75
N ASP A 52 4.87 -3.04 -0.35
CA ASP A 52 4.89 -4.32 0.35
C ASP A 52 4.11 -4.30 1.67
N LYS A 53 3.98 -3.12 2.29
CA LYS A 53 3.23 -2.89 3.55
C LYS A 53 1.75 -2.61 3.32
N TYR A 54 1.28 -2.64 2.08
CA TYR A 54 -0.11 -2.38 1.72
C TYR A 54 -0.75 -3.59 1.06
N LEU A 55 -2.08 -3.64 1.12
CA LEU A 55 -2.93 -4.60 0.41
C LEU A 55 -4.16 -3.86 -0.14
N VAL A 56 -4.82 -4.44 -1.11
CA VAL A 56 -6.11 -3.93 -1.62
C VAL A 56 -7.24 -4.63 -0.88
N GLN A 57 -7.96 -3.89 -0.05
CA GLN A 57 -9.11 -4.40 0.70
C GLN A 57 -10.35 -3.62 0.30
N GLU A 58 -11.39 -4.32 -0.16
CA GLU A 58 -12.66 -3.70 -0.60
C GLU A 58 -12.45 -2.59 -1.66
N GLY A 59 -11.47 -2.79 -2.56
CA GLY A 59 -11.11 -1.82 -3.60
C GLY A 59 -10.33 -0.60 -3.09
N LYS A 60 -9.87 -0.60 -1.84
CA LYS A 60 -9.08 0.48 -1.24
C LYS A 60 -7.68 0.00 -0.89
N LEU A 61 -6.71 0.90 -1.00
CA LEU A 61 -5.35 0.65 -0.55
C LEU A 61 -5.28 0.78 0.97
N THR A 62 -5.07 -0.35 1.66
CA THR A 62 -5.06 -0.45 3.12
C THR A 62 -3.69 -0.90 3.59
N LYS A 63 -3.17 -0.26 4.64
CA LYS A 63 -1.90 -0.69 5.24
C LYS A 63 -2.12 -2.02 5.94
N LYS A 64 -1.25 -3.00 5.70
CA LYS A 64 -1.18 -4.24 6.48
C LYS A 64 -0.99 -3.82 7.94
N THR A 65 -2.01 -4.01 8.76
CA THR A 65 -1.84 -3.95 10.21
C THR A 65 -0.96 -5.13 10.57
N GLU A 66 0.30 -4.86 10.87
CA GLU A 66 1.10 -5.79 11.66
C GLU A 66 0.31 -6.00 12.94
N ILE A 67 -0.28 -7.19 13.11
CA ILE A 67 -0.62 -7.65 14.45
C ILE A 67 0.74 -7.74 15.12
N ILE A 68 1.09 -6.72 15.89
CA ILE A 68 2.16 -6.82 16.87
C ILE A 68 1.68 -7.93 17.79
N GLN A 69 2.15 -9.16 17.58
CA GLN A 69 2.20 -10.16 18.63
C GLN A 69 3.25 -9.63 19.61
N ASP A 70 2.86 -8.60 20.35
CA ASP A 70 3.53 -8.26 21.59
C ASP A 70 3.26 -9.49 22.44
N GLY A 71 4.31 -10.31 22.57
CA GLY A 71 4.29 -11.47 23.43
C GLY A 71 3.90 -10.98 24.81
N SER A 72 2.61 -11.07 25.13
CA SER A 72 2.10 -11.00 26.48
C SER A 72 2.71 -12.19 27.21
N ASN A 73 3.96 -12.05 27.63
CA ASN A 73 4.51 -12.84 28.69
C ASN A 73 3.68 -12.48 29.92
N SER A 74 2.74 -13.36 30.18
CA SER A 74 2.03 -13.51 31.45
C SER A 74 3.05 -13.56 32.58
N GLU A 75 3.42 -12.43 33.15
CA GLU A 75 3.91 -12.39 34.53
C GLU A 75 2.69 -12.10 35.41
N VAL A 76 2.00 -13.18 35.77
CA VAL A 76 1.09 -13.19 36.92
C VAL A 76 1.97 -12.97 38.16
N PRO A 77 1.79 -11.91 38.96
CA PRO A 77 2.39 -11.90 40.28
C PRO A 77 1.71 -13.01 41.09
N GLN A 78 2.44 -14.09 41.37
CA GLN A 78 2.08 -14.98 42.46
C GLN A 78 2.15 -14.19 43.78
N GLN A 79 1.23 -14.56 44.67
CA GLN A 79 0.86 -13.88 45.92
C GLN A 79 2.03 -13.56 46.86
#